data_AF-A0A662BI97-F1
#
_entry.id   AF-A0A662BI97-F1
#
_cell.length_a   1.000
_cell.length_b   1.000
_cell.length_c   1.000
_cell.angle_alpha   90.00
_cell.angle_beta   90.00
_cell.angle_gamma   90.00
#
_symmetry.space_group_name_H-M   'P 1'
#
loop_
_entity.id
_entity.type
_entity.pdbx_description
1 polymer ?
#
loop_
_entity_poly.entity_id
_entity_poly.type
_entity_poly.pdbx_seq_one_letter_code
_entity_poly.pdbx_strand_id
1 'polypeptide(L)'
;MVTRKQVKEIFLNLSISQQSTLLNELLLAHELQGKILKEATQEVVQKRNKKPCPYCSGTKVYKRGKQKGVQMYKCNDCNKWYSETTGTALYDIKLKSKWQSYLNCMEKGMPIKKIALELGISIQTSFDWRHKILSSLSQFTPEQLTGEVECDELELALNKKGSRKIDRAPRKRSSDFKRNQGKGKVTTVQVVTVVSRNGDKILKAVESKRLNKKEIAKVLDGKLADDSTLITDKHPSYKAYVKDNPSIKHKRLLAKDHVDKKDKSIHLQKVNNVHSQLRGFLRPFNGVSSKYLQNYLNWYAYVDHIQNSKTTLKQWFITMLVTDQAYHLFELFKQNAVLIRT
;
A
#
# COMPACT_ATOMS: atom_id res chain seq x y z
N MET A 1 -12.03 25.99 35.06
CA MET A 1 -11.17 25.06 34.29
C MET A 1 -11.30 23.67 34.89
N VAL A 2 -11.69 22.66 34.11
CA VAL A 2 -11.71 21.28 34.59
C VAL A 2 -10.27 20.75 34.61
N THR A 3 -9.81 20.25 35.75
CA THR A 3 -8.44 19.74 35.89
C THR A 3 -8.30 18.33 35.31
N ARG A 4 -7.09 17.94 34.86
CA ARG A 4 -6.81 16.58 34.36
C ARG A 4 -7.18 15.49 35.38
N LYS A 5 -7.08 15.79 36.67
CA LYS A 5 -7.40 14.89 37.78
C LYS A 5 -8.91 14.62 37.86
N GLN A 6 -9.72 15.68 37.80
CA GLN A 6 -11.18 15.60 37.77
C GLN A 6 -11.70 14.82 36.55
N VAL A 7 -11.13 15.03 35.36
CA VAL A 7 -11.52 14.26 34.16
C VAL A 7 -11.23 12.76 34.33
N LYS A 8 -10.09 12.41 34.93
CA LYS A 8 -9.73 11.00 35.20
C LYS A 8 -10.68 10.36 36.21
N GLU A 9 -11.01 11.04 37.30
CA GLU A 9 -11.95 10.52 38.30
C GLU A 9 -13.33 10.26 37.70
N ILE A 10 -13.87 11.21 36.93
CA ILE A 10 -15.16 11.04 36.24
C ILE A 10 -15.11 9.88 35.25
N PHE A 11 -14.01 9.75 34.49
CA PHE A 11 -13.83 8.66 33.54
C PHE A 11 -13.78 7.28 34.23
N LEU A 12 -13.06 7.17 35.35
CA LEU A 12 -12.92 5.91 36.10
C LEU A 12 -14.23 5.47 36.77
N ASN A 13 -15.17 6.39 37.03
CA ASN A 13 -16.49 6.08 37.58
C ASN A 13 -17.44 5.42 36.56
N LEU A 14 -17.09 5.40 35.27
CA LEU A 14 -17.86 4.72 34.23
C LEU A 14 -17.58 3.21 34.22
N SER A 15 -18.53 2.41 33.75
CA SER A 15 -18.29 0.97 33.50
C SER A 15 -17.22 0.76 32.43
N ILE A 16 -16.52 -0.37 32.44
CA ILE A 16 -15.44 -0.70 31.46
C ILE A 16 -15.92 -0.57 30.00
N SER A 17 -17.16 -0.98 29.73
CA SER A 17 -17.78 -0.84 28.39
C SER A 17 -17.95 0.63 28.00
N GLN A 18 -18.49 1.46 28.91
CA GLN A 18 -18.67 2.90 28.67
C GLN A 18 -17.36 3.65 28.58
N GLN A 19 -16.35 3.28 29.39
CA GLN A 19 -14.99 3.82 29.29
C GLN A 19 -14.43 3.58 27.89
N SER A 20 -14.56 2.36 27.37
CA SER A 20 -14.08 2.00 26.04
C SER A 20 -14.80 2.78 24.94
N THR A 21 -16.12 2.93 25.04
CA THR A 21 -16.92 3.72 24.10
C THR A 21 -16.54 5.20 24.14
N LEU A 22 -16.49 5.81 25.32
CA LEU A 22 -16.13 7.22 25.49
C LEU A 22 -14.70 7.51 25.03
N LEU A 23 -13.75 6.60 25.29
CA LEU A 23 -12.39 6.75 24.78
C LEU A 23 -12.36 6.77 23.25
N ASN A 24 -13.11 5.89 22.60
CA ASN A 24 -13.25 5.87 21.14
C ASN A 24 -13.91 7.15 20.62
N GLU A 25 -14.96 7.63 21.27
CA GLU A 25 -15.64 8.89 20.91
C GLU A 25 -14.73 10.11 21.05
N LEU A 26 -13.97 10.20 22.14
CA LEU A 26 -13.03 11.29 22.38
C LEU A 26 -11.85 11.25 21.41
N LEU A 27 -11.33 10.06 21.11
CA LEU A 27 -10.32 9.87 20.06
C LEU A 27 -10.88 10.32 18.71
N LEU A 28 -12.06 9.85 18.33
CA LEU A 28 -12.72 10.26 17.08
C LEU A 28 -12.96 11.77 17.03
N ALA A 29 -13.46 12.38 18.10
CA ALA A 29 -13.69 13.81 18.19
C ALA A 29 -12.39 14.61 18.09
N HIS A 30 -11.32 14.15 18.74
CA HIS A 30 -10.00 14.74 18.63
C HIS A 30 -9.45 14.62 17.20
N GLU A 31 -9.67 13.47 16.56
CA GLU A 31 -9.28 13.22 15.18
C GLU A 31 -10.04 14.09 14.17
N LEU A 32 -11.33 14.34 14.40
CA LEU A 32 -12.15 15.22 13.57
C LEU A 32 -11.73 16.70 13.64
N GLN A 33 -10.94 17.11 14.66
CA GLN A 33 -10.37 18.46 14.71
C GLN A 33 -9.34 18.73 13.60
N GLY A 34 -8.83 17.68 12.94
CA GLY A 34 -7.91 17.79 11.80
C GLY A 34 -6.56 18.42 12.14
N LYS A 35 -6.17 18.44 13.42
CA LYS A 35 -4.89 18.99 13.89
C LYS A 35 -3.69 18.25 13.30
N ILE A 36 -3.76 16.92 13.24
CA ILE A 36 -2.68 16.08 12.67
C ILE A 36 -2.46 16.41 11.20
N LEU A 37 -3.53 16.59 10.43
CA LEU A 37 -3.40 17.00 9.02
C LEU A 37 -2.75 18.38 8.91
N LYS A 38 -3.09 19.33 9.77
CA LYS A 38 -2.47 20.67 9.78
C LYS A 38 -0.98 20.59 10.12
N GLU A 39 -0.60 19.83 11.14
CA GLU A 39 0.79 19.62 11.55
C GLU A 39 1.61 18.96 10.43
N ALA A 40 1.10 17.87 9.84
CA ALA A 40 1.74 17.21 8.71
C ALA A 40 1.85 18.15 7.49
N THR A 41 0.83 18.98 7.27
CA THR A 41 0.87 19.99 6.19
C THR A 41 1.96 21.01 6.46
N GLN A 42 2.09 21.56 7.67
CA GLN A 42 3.14 22.52 8.01
C GLN A 42 4.54 21.94 7.82
N GLU A 43 4.75 20.68 8.22
CA GLU A 43 6.03 19.97 8.06
C GLU A 43 6.42 19.78 6.58
N VAL A 44 5.44 19.58 5.70
CA VAL A 44 5.68 19.35 4.28
C VAL A 44 5.64 20.65 3.45
N VAL A 45 4.92 21.69 3.87
CA VAL A 45 4.84 22.99 3.17
C VAL A 45 6.23 23.62 2.99
N GLN A 46 7.08 23.55 4.03
CA GLN A 46 8.48 23.99 3.95
C GLN A 46 9.23 23.30 2.80
N LYS A 47 9.08 21.97 2.68
CA LYS A 47 9.72 21.14 1.63
C LYS A 47 9.16 21.37 0.23
N ARG A 48 8.01 22.06 0.10
CA ARG A 48 7.28 22.24 -1.17
C ARG A 48 7.18 23.69 -1.63
N ASN A 49 7.89 24.58 -0.95
CA ASN A 49 8.00 25.97 -1.38
C ASN A 49 8.64 26.02 -2.78
N LYS A 50 7.98 26.69 -3.74
CA LYS A 50 8.37 26.69 -5.17
C LYS A 50 8.42 25.29 -5.80
N LYS A 51 7.48 24.41 -5.45
CA LYS A 51 7.31 23.10 -6.08
C LYS A 51 7.43 23.20 -7.62
N PRO A 52 8.29 22.39 -8.28
CA PRO A 52 8.39 22.35 -9.74
C PRO A 52 7.05 22.07 -10.41
N CYS A 53 6.91 22.49 -11.65
CA CYS A 53 5.69 22.26 -12.41
C CYS A 53 5.43 20.75 -12.58
N PRO A 54 4.27 20.22 -12.16
CA PRO A 54 3.97 18.79 -12.28
C PRO A 54 3.74 18.34 -13.74
N TYR A 55 3.66 19.27 -14.69
CA TYR A 55 3.37 18.97 -16.10
C TYR A 55 4.61 18.99 -17.00
N CYS A 56 5.65 19.75 -16.63
CA CYS A 56 6.85 19.92 -17.46
C CYS A 56 8.15 19.93 -16.65
N SER A 57 8.08 19.72 -15.33
CA SER A 57 9.20 19.77 -14.39
C SER A 57 9.94 21.11 -14.30
N GLY A 58 9.45 22.15 -14.97
CA GLY A 58 10.02 23.50 -14.93
C GLY A 58 10.05 24.10 -13.51
N THR A 59 11.17 24.70 -13.14
CA THR A 59 11.40 25.31 -11.82
C THR A 59 11.05 26.80 -11.79
N LYS A 60 10.86 27.42 -12.96
CA LYS A 60 10.44 28.82 -13.09
C LYS A 60 8.94 28.94 -12.85
N VAL A 61 8.57 29.09 -11.59
CA VAL A 61 7.17 29.10 -11.14
C VAL A 61 6.92 30.28 -10.20
N TYR A 62 5.76 30.92 -10.30
CA TYR A 62 5.37 32.01 -9.40
C TYR A 62 4.07 31.71 -8.66
N LYS A 63 3.94 32.30 -7.47
CA LYS A 63 2.77 32.14 -6.58
C LYS A 63 1.60 32.98 -7.10
N ARG A 64 0.46 32.33 -7.36
CA ARG A 64 -0.76 32.95 -7.87
C ARG A 64 -1.88 32.94 -6.83
N GLY A 65 -1.62 33.54 -5.66
CA GLY A 65 -2.58 33.61 -4.56
C GLY A 65 -2.95 32.25 -3.96
N LYS A 66 -4.02 32.21 -3.18
CA LYS A 66 -4.51 31.00 -2.51
C LYS A 66 -5.97 30.73 -2.87
N GLN A 67 -6.32 29.46 -3.06
CA GLN A 67 -7.70 29.02 -3.27
C GLN A 67 -8.10 28.04 -2.16
N LYS A 68 -9.15 28.36 -1.40
CA LYS A 68 -9.61 27.56 -0.25
C LYS A 68 -8.46 27.19 0.72
N GLY A 69 -7.56 28.15 0.97
CA GLY A 69 -6.39 28.01 1.83
C GLY A 69 -5.19 27.28 1.21
N VAL A 70 -5.29 26.75 -0.02
CA VAL A 70 -4.18 26.08 -0.71
C VAL A 70 -3.44 27.06 -1.62
N GLN A 71 -2.11 27.05 -1.58
CA GLN A 71 -1.28 27.89 -2.45
C GLN A 71 -1.38 27.45 -3.91
N MET A 72 -1.59 28.41 -4.81
CA MET A 72 -1.65 28.19 -6.26
C MET A 72 -0.35 28.68 -6.93
N TYR A 73 0.00 28.05 -8.04
CA TYR A 73 1.19 28.33 -8.84
C TYR A 73 0.85 28.40 -10.34
N LYS A 74 1.60 29.23 -11.08
CA LYS A 74 1.68 29.18 -12.54
C LYS A 74 3.12 28.90 -12.95
N CYS A 75 3.30 27.98 -13.88
CA CYS A 75 4.60 27.71 -14.49
C CYS A 75 4.86 28.68 -15.65
N ASN A 76 6.06 29.23 -15.74
CA ASN A 76 6.46 30.13 -16.81
C ASN A 76 6.85 29.38 -18.10
N ASP A 77 7.29 28.13 -17.99
CA ASP A 77 7.74 27.33 -19.13
C ASP A 77 6.54 26.78 -19.92
N CYS A 78 5.56 26.16 -19.25
CA CYS A 78 4.39 25.56 -19.91
C CYS A 78 3.07 26.33 -19.72
N ASN A 79 3.09 27.46 -19.02
CA ASN A 79 1.93 28.32 -18.73
C ASN A 79 0.75 27.67 -17.97
N LYS A 80 0.85 26.40 -17.58
CA LYS A 80 -0.19 25.69 -16.82
C LYS A 80 -0.27 26.11 -15.36
N TRP A 81 -1.48 26.00 -14.80
CA TRP A 81 -1.77 26.28 -13.39
C TRP A 81 -1.82 24.99 -12.60
N TYR A 82 -1.35 25.03 -11.36
CA TYR A 82 -1.41 23.92 -10.42
C TYR A 82 -1.48 24.43 -8.98
N SER A 83 -1.96 23.59 -8.07
CA SER A 83 -1.93 23.85 -6.64
C SER A 83 -0.71 23.20 -6.00
N GLU A 84 -0.37 23.65 -4.79
CA GLU A 84 0.64 23.00 -3.95
C GLU A 84 0.37 21.50 -3.75
N THR A 85 -0.92 21.11 -3.73
CA THR A 85 -1.35 19.73 -3.59
C THR A 85 -1.43 18.95 -4.90
N THR A 86 -1.27 19.57 -6.08
CA THR A 86 -1.39 18.85 -7.37
C THR A 86 -0.46 17.63 -7.40
N GLY A 87 -1.01 16.47 -7.75
CA GLY A 87 -0.26 15.22 -7.79
C GLY A 87 -0.26 14.42 -6.49
N THR A 88 -0.64 15.01 -5.35
CA THR A 88 -0.69 14.29 -4.06
C THR A 88 -1.99 13.54 -3.88
N ALA A 89 -2.02 12.63 -2.90
CA ALA A 89 -3.27 11.99 -2.52
C ALA A 89 -4.32 13.04 -2.09
N LEU A 90 -3.91 14.19 -1.55
CA LEU A 90 -4.79 15.28 -1.11
C LEU A 90 -5.30 16.21 -2.22
N TYR A 91 -4.92 15.97 -3.48
CA TYR A 91 -5.44 16.75 -4.60
C TYR A 91 -6.93 16.47 -4.84
N ASP A 92 -7.69 17.56 -5.06
CA ASP A 92 -9.13 17.55 -5.31
C ASP A 92 -9.91 16.68 -4.31
N ILE A 93 -9.64 16.90 -3.03
CA ILE A 93 -10.31 16.21 -1.93
C ILE A 93 -11.41 17.08 -1.32
N LYS A 94 -12.59 16.49 -1.24
CA LYS A 94 -13.76 16.98 -0.50
C LYS A 94 -13.80 16.33 0.89
N LEU A 95 -14.53 16.90 1.84
CA LEU A 95 -14.74 16.35 3.20
C LEU A 95 -13.43 16.04 3.97
N LYS A 96 -12.46 16.97 3.92
CA LYS A 96 -11.14 16.82 4.58
C LYS A 96 -11.23 16.51 6.08
N SER A 97 -12.29 16.93 6.77
CA SER A 97 -12.50 16.63 8.19
C SER A 97 -12.64 15.14 8.49
N LYS A 98 -13.16 14.34 7.54
CA LYS A 98 -13.35 12.89 7.71
C LYS A 98 -12.11 12.06 7.38
N TRP A 99 -11.04 12.68 6.85
CA TRP A 99 -9.85 11.95 6.38
C TRP A 99 -9.06 11.28 7.50
N GLN A 100 -8.95 11.93 8.65
CA GLN A 100 -8.24 11.34 9.79
C GLN A 100 -8.94 10.07 10.28
N SER A 101 -10.25 10.14 10.51
CA SER A 101 -11.06 8.96 10.84
C SER A 101 -11.02 7.89 9.74
N TYR A 102 -10.97 8.30 8.46
CA TYR A 102 -10.81 7.37 7.34
C TYR A 102 -9.49 6.58 7.42
N LEU A 103 -8.38 7.26 7.71
CA LEU A 103 -7.09 6.61 7.91
C LEU A 103 -7.09 5.67 9.11
N ASN A 104 -7.75 6.02 10.21
CA ASN A 104 -7.90 5.11 11.35
C ASN A 104 -8.69 3.86 11.01
N CYS A 105 -9.80 4.01 10.28
CA CYS A 105 -10.54 2.86 9.79
C CYS A 105 -9.69 2.00 8.84
N MET A 106 -8.84 2.63 8.02
CA MET A 106 -7.85 1.89 7.22
C MET A 106 -6.87 1.15 8.11
N GLU A 107 -6.22 1.79 9.07
CA GLU A 107 -5.26 1.15 10.00
C GLU A 107 -5.86 -0.09 10.69
N LYS A 108 -7.14 -0.04 11.06
CA LYS A 108 -7.92 -1.16 11.60
C LYS A 108 -8.26 -2.27 10.58
N GLY A 109 -7.78 -2.16 9.33
CA GLY A 109 -8.01 -3.13 8.25
C GLY A 109 -9.46 -3.16 7.71
N MET A 110 -10.26 -2.10 7.94
CA MET A 110 -11.69 -2.15 7.60
C MET A 110 -11.95 -2.19 6.09
N PRO A 111 -12.99 -2.90 5.60
CA PRO A 111 -13.38 -2.86 4.18
C PRO A 111 -14.02 -1.54 3.76
N ILE A 112 -13.89 -1.14 2.49
CA ILE A 112 -14.44 0.12 1.92
C ILE A 112 -15.90 0.37 2.31
N LYS A 113 -16.76 -0.65 2.19
CA LYS A 113 -18.19 -0.54 2.52
C LYS A 113 -18.44 -0.26 3.99
N LYS A 114 -17.65 -0.87 4.88
CA LYS A 114 -17.75 -0.65 6.33
C LYS A 114 -17.33 0.78 6.69
N ILE A 115 -16.23 1.27 6.11
CA ILE A 115 -15.77 2.65 6.32
C ILE A 115 -16.80 3.65 5.79
N ALA A 116 -17.41 3.38 4.63
CA ALA A 116 -18.43 4.25 4.05
C ALA A 116 -19.63 4.41 4.98
N LEU A 117 -20.10 3.31 5.58
CA LEU A 117 -21.16 3.31 6.58
C LEU A 117 -20.74 4.08 7.84
N GLU A 118 -19.58 3.76 8.40
CA GLU A 118 -19.10 4.31 9.67
C GLU A 118 -18.88 5.83 9.62
N LEU A 119 -18.44 6.35 8.47
CA LEU A 119 -18.20 7.78 8.29
C LEU A 119 -19.36 8.52 7.61
N GLY A 120 -20.45 7.84 7.26
CA GLY A 120 -21.57 8.45 6.52
C GLY A 120 -21.12 9.11 5.21
N ILE A 121 -20.37 8.37 4.38
CA ILE A 121 -19.94 8.78 3.04
C ILE A 121 -20.38 7.76 2.00
N SER A 122 -20.44 8.14 0.73
CA SER A 122 -20.75 7.17 -0.32
C SER A 122 -19.64 6.11 -0.47
N ILE A 123 -20.02 4.90 -0.89
CA ILE A 123 -19.07 3.81 -1.18
C ILE A 123 -18.03 4.27 -2.21
N GLN A 124 -18.44 5.06 -3.21
CA GLN A 124 -17.56 5.61 -4.23
C GLN A 124 -16.50 6.55 -3.61
N THR A 125 -16.91 7.47 -2.73
CA THR A 125 -15.97 8.35 -2.03
C THR A 125 -14.97 7.55 -1.22
N SER A 126 -15.43 6.53 -0.49
CA SER A 126 -14.55 5.62 0.27
C SER A 126 -13.60 4.87 -0.67
N PHE A 127 -14.07 4.35 -1.81
CA PHE A 127 -13.23 3.69 -2.80
C PHE A 127 -12.15 4.63 -3.36
N ASP A 128 -12.53 5.84 -3.79
CA ASP A 128 -11.61 6.81 -4.37
C ASP A 128 -10.55 7.26 -3.35
N TRP A 129 -10.96 7.51 -2.11
CA TRP A 129 -10.02 7.87 -1.04
C TRP A 129 -9.02 6.76 -0.78
N ARG A 130 -9.49 5.51 -0.62
CA ARG A 130 -8.58 4.36 -0.46
C ARG A 130 -7.56 4.32 -1.59
N HIS A 131 -8.00 4.36 -2.83
CA HIS A 131 -7.08 4.19 -3.95
C HIS A 131 -6.16 5.39 -4.19
N LYS A 132 -6.57 6.62 -3.83
CA LYS A 132 -5.67 7.79 -3.79
C LYS A 132 -4.58 7.61 -2.72
N ILE A 133 -4.96 7.19 -1.51
CA ILE A 133 -4.04 6.94 -0.39
C ILE A 133 -3.06 5.83 -0.76
N LEU A 134 -3.55 4.68 -1.24
CA LEU A 134 -2.66 3.56 -1.56
C LEU A 134 -1.71 3.85 -2.73
N SER A 135 -2.09 4.76 -3.65
CA SER A 135 -1.23 5.18 -4.75
C SER A 135 -0.01 5.99 -4.28
N SER A 136 -0.05 6.59 -3.07
CA SER A 136 1.11 7.27 -2.50
C SER A 136 2.14 6.32 -1.89
N LEU A 137 1.81 5.04 -1.71
CA LEU A 137 2.67 4.09 -0.99
C LEU A 137 3.76 3.45 -1.86
N SER A 138 3.67 3.59 -3.18
CA SER A 138 4.59 2.96 -4.13
C SER A 138 6.06 3.36 -3.91
N GLN A 139 6.31 4.60 -3.52
CA GLN A 139 7.65 5.16 -3.32
C GLN A 139 8.32 4.73 -1.99
N PHE A 140 7.60 4.05 -1.09
CA PHE A 140 8.12 3.63 0.22
C PHE A 140 8.57 2.17 0.23
N THR A 141 8.61 1.53 -0.93
CA THR A 141 9.21 0.20 -1.06
C THR A 141 10.73 0.36 -1.03
N PRO A 142 11.48 -0.45 -0.26
CA PRO A 142 12.94 -0.41 -0.26
C PRO A 142 13.50 -0.46 -1.68
N GLU A 143 14.54 0.34 -1.95
CA GLU A 143 15.21 0.33 -3.25
C GLU A 143 15.93 -0.99 -3.46
N GLN A 144 16.69 -1.43 -2.45
CA GLN A 144 17.41 -2.69 -2.41
C GLN A 144 17.27 -3.39 -1.06
N LEU A 145 17.39 -4.71 -1.08
CA LEU A 145 17.49 -5.57 0.09
C LEU A 145 18.93 -6.10 0.22
N THR A 146 19.48 -6.04 1.43
CA THR A 146 20.86 -6.41 1.74
C THR A 146 20.92 -7.68 2.60
N GLY A 147 22.10 -8.31 2.63
CA GLY A 147 22.39 -9.45 3.48
C GLY A 147 21.72 -10.74 3.00
N GLU A 148 21.14 -11.50 3.93
CA GLU A 148 20.37 -12.70 3.60
C GLU A 148 18.91 -12.35 3.29
N VAL A 149 18.44 -12.84 2.15
CA VAL A 149 17.14 -12.50 1.60
C VAL A 149 16.39 -13.77 1.24
N GLU A 150 15.24 -14.00 1.86
CA GLU A 150 14.32 -15.09 1.55
C GLU A 150 13.38 -14.67 0.41
N CYS A 151 13.21 -15.50 -0.60
CA CYS A 151 12.30 -15.23 -1.72
C CYS A 151 11.42 -16.45 -2.02
N ASP A 152 10.12 -16.22 -2.10
CA ASP A 152 9.12 -17.22 -2.45
C ASP A 152 7.86 -16.54 -3.02
N GLU A 153 7.01 -17.31 -3.69
CA GLU A 153 5.79 -16.83 -4.32
C GLU A 153 4.51 -17.29 -3.61
N LEU A 154 3.55 -16.37 -3.48
CA LEU A 154 2.20 -16.70 -3.07
C LEU A 154 1.26 -16.64 -4.28
N GLU A 155 0.69 -17.80 -4.66
CA GLU A 155 -0.32 -17.87 -5.71
C GLU A 155 -1.69 -17.39 -5.18
N LEU A 156 -2.25 -16.36 -5.83
CA LEU A 156 -3.61 -15.88 -5.62
C LEU A 156 -4.45 -16.06 -6.89
N ALA A 157 -5.76 -16.28 -6.73
CA ALA A 157 -6.66 -16.35 -7.86
C ALA A 157 -6.80 -14.98 -8.55
N LEU A 158 -6.65 -14.94 -9.87
CA LEU A 158 -6.89 -13.72 -10.66
C LEU A 158 -8.34 -13.27 -10.46
N ASN A 159 -8.50 -12.01 -10.06
CA ASN A 159 -9.76 -11.43 -9.68
C ASN A 159 -10.03 -10.16 -10.49
N LYS A 160 -11.06 -10.20 -11.34
CA LYS A 160 -11.52 -9.08 -12.15
C LYS A 160 -12.70 -8.34 -11.50
N LYS A 161 -12.77 -8.30 -10.16
CA LYS A 161 -13.84 -7.62 -9.40
C LYS A 161 -13.98 -6.16 -9.87
N GLY A 162 -15.23 -5.78 -10.16
CA GLY A 162 -15.58 -4.47 -10.73
C GLY A 162 -15.45 -4.39 -12.26
N SER A 163 -14.91 -5.40 -12.95
CA SER A 163 -14.91 -5.44 -14.42
C SER A 163 -16.26 -5.94 -14.95
N ARG A 164 -16.79 -5.24 -15.94
CA ARG A 164 -17.98 -5.67 -16.71
C ARG A 164 -17.63 -6.59 -17.87
N LYS A 165 -16.40 -6.51 -18.36
CA LYS A 165 -15.89 -7.35 -19.45
C LYS A 165 -15.02 -8.45 -18.83
N ILE A 166 -15.55 -9.68 -18.84
CA ILE A 166 -14.84 -10.86 -18.36
C ILE A 166 -14.95 -11.99 -19.38
N ASP A 167 -13.82 -12.63 -19.70
CA ASP A 167 -13.71 -13.66 -20.74
C ASP A 167 -14.02 -15.08 -20.21
N ARG A 168 -14.78 -15.12 -19.12
CA ARG A 168 -15.19 -16.32 -18.38
C ARG A 168 -16.48 -16.06 -17.62
N ALA A 169 -17.20 -17.12 -17.28
CA ALA A 169 -18.35 -17.02 -16.39
C ALA A 169 -17.97 -16.37 -15.04
N PRO A 170 -18.85 -15.53 -14.46
CA PRO A 170 -18.73 -15.07 -13.09
C PRO A 170 -18.61 -16.26 -12.12
N ARG A 171 -17.80 -16.12 -11.07
CA ARG A 171 -17.74 -17.11 -9.99
C ARG A 171 -18.79 -16.76 -8.96
N LYS A 172 -19.48 -17.75 -8.38
CA LYS A 172 -20.42 -17.51 -7.26
C LYS A 172 -19.66 -17.37 -5.95
N ARG A 173 -18.60 -18.15 -5.74
CA ARG A 173 -17.73 -18.14 -4.55
C ARG A 173 -16.26 -18.08 -4.93
N SER A 174 -15.42 -17.63 -4.00
CA SER A 174 -13.96 -17.63 -4.19
C SER A 174 -13.39 -19.05 -4.36
N SER A 175 -14.00 -20.03 -3.70
CA SER A 175 -13.67 -21.47 -3.79
C SER A 175 -13.94 -22.08 -5.16
N ASP A 176 -14.80 -21.47 -5.99
CA ASP A 176 -15.12 -21.96 -7.33
C ASP A 176 -13.98 -21.70 -8.32
N PHE A 177 -12.85 -21.19 -7.82
CA PHE A 177 -11.64 -20.99 -8.59
C PHE A 177 -11.10 -22.32 -9.12
N LYS A 178 -11.09 -22.47 -10.45
CA LYS A 178 -10.43 -23.57 -11.15
C LYS A 178 -9.16 -23.04 -11.81
N ARG A 179 -8.03 -23.64 -11.46
CA ARG A 179 -6.70 -23.27 -11.94
C ARG A 179 -6.51 -23.71 -13.39
N ASN A 180 -5.97 -22.81 -14.23
CA ASN A 180 -5.36 -23.13 -15.53
C ASN A 180 -6.26 -23.91 -16.50
N GLN A 181 -7.52 -23.48 -16.69
CA GLN A 181 -8.38 -24.03 -17.75
C GLN A 181 -7.85 -23.68 -19.15
N GLY A 182 -6.99 -24.55 -19.70
CA GLY A 182 -6.44 -24.45 -21.05
C GLY A 182 -5.07 -23.77 -21.13
N LYS A 183 -4.31 -24.08 -22.20
CA LYS A 183 -2.89 -23.70 -22.34
C LYS A 183 -2.64 -22.18 -22.40
N GLY A 184 -3.60 -21.35 -22.81
CA GLY A 184 -3.41 -19.88 -22.98
C GLY A 184 -3.98 -18.93 -21.92
N LYS A 185 -4.86 -19.38 -21.00
CA LYS A 185 -5.56 -18.45 -20.08
C LYS A 185 -4.87 -18.31 -18.73
N VAL A 186 -4.32 -17.14 -18.41
CA VAL A 186 -3.80 -16.83 -17.07
C VAL A 186 -4.98 -16.65 -16.11
N THR A 187 -5.03 -17.48 -15.06
CA THR A 187 -6.10 -17.45 -14.05
C THR A 187 -5.61 -17.09 -12.66
N THR A 188 -4.32 -16.81 -12.51
CA THR A 188 -3.60 -16.63 -11.25
C THR A 188 -2.78 -15.35 -11.28
N VAL A 189 -2.48 -14.84 -10.09
CA VAL A 189 -1.48 -13.80 -9.85
C VAL A 189 -0.48 -14.37 -8.87
N GLN A 190 0.80 -14.32 -9.22
CA GLN A 190 1.90 -14.72 -8.36
C GLN A 190 2.38 -13.48 -7.60
N VAL A 191 2.34 -13.53 -6.28
CA VAL A 191 2.91 -12.49 -5.43
C VAL A 191 4.31 -12.90 -5.05
N VAL A 192 5.29 -12.42 -5.82
CA VAL A 192 6.72 -12.60 -5.51
C VAL A 192 7.02 -11.79 -4.26
N THR A 193 7.46 -12.46 -3.22
CA THR A 193 7.72 -11.87 -1.91
C THR A 193 9.18 -12.08 -1.58
N VAL A 194 9.87 -10.97 -1.33
CA VAL A 194 11.30 -10.93 -1.05
C VAL A 194 11.46 -10.28 0.31
N VAL A 195 12.08 -10.97 1.27
CA VAL A 195 12.17 -10.53 2.67
C VAL A 195 13.61 -10.64 3.14
N SER A 196 14.22 -9.54 3.56
CA SER A 196 15.53 -9.57 4.20
C SER A 196 15.41 -9.99 5.66
N ARG A 197 16.50 -10.52 6.22
CA ARG A 197 16.56 -10.87 7.64
C ARG A 197 16.31 -9.67 8.56
N ASN A 198 16.60 -8.45 8.12
CA ASN A 198 16.33 -7.23 8.89
C ASN A 198 14.83 -6.85 8.97
N GLY A 199 13.95 -7.54 8.23
CA GLY A 199 12.51 -7.27 8.20
C GLY A 199 12.02 -6.44 7.00
N ASP A 200 12.94 -5.88 6.21
CA ASP A 200 12.61 -5.20 4.98
C ASP A 200 12.05 -6.18 3.96
N LYS A 201 11.04 -5.74 3.21
CA LYS A 201 10.30 -6.60 2.30
C LYS A 201 9.84 -5.87 1.06
N ILE A 202 9.87 -6.61 -0.05
CA ILE A 202 9.36 -6.19 -1.35
C ILE A 202 8.35 -7.24 -1.81
N LEU A 203 7.15 -6.78 -2.14
CA LEU A 203 6.08 -7.64 -2.64
C LEU A 203 5.66 -7.16 -4.02
N LYS A 204 5.66 -8.04 -5.01
CA LYS A 204 5.28 -7.72 -6.39
C LYS A 204 4.25 -8.70 -6.93
N ALA A 205 3.13 -8.17 -7.40
CA ALA A 205 2.11 -8.94 -8.10
C ALA A 205 2.47 -9.10 -9.59
N VAL A 206 2.48 -10.34 -10.07
CA VAL A 206 2.72 -10.70 -11.47
C VAL A 206 1.59 -11.59 -11.96
N GLU A 207 0.86 -11.15 -12.99
CA GLU A 207 -0.17 -11.99 -13.63
C GLU A 207 0.48 -13.09 -14.45
N SER A 208 0.69 -14.26 -13.84
CA SER A 208 1.36 -15.39 -14.47
C SER A 208 0.80 -16.71 -13.94
N LYS A 209 0.80 -17.75 -14.78
CA LYS A 209 0.48 -19.12 -14.36
C LYS A 209 1.59 -19.71 -13.50
N ARG A 210 2.82 -19.45 -13.91
CA ARG A 210 4.05 -19.96 -13.31
C ARG A 210 5.16 -19.00 -13.70
N LEU A 211 5.92 -18.55 -12.71
CA LEU A 211 6.96 -17.55 -12.93
C LEU A 211 8.06 -18.09 -13.83
N ASN A 212 8.29 -17.39 -14.95
CA ASN A 212 9.45 -17.63 -15.79
C ASN A 212 10.63 -16.74 -15.36
N LYS A 213 11.82 -17.03 -15.89
CA LYS A 213 13.04 -16.26 -15.59
C LYS A 213 12.89 -14.76 -15.87
N LYS A 214 12.27 -14.37 -16.99
CA LYS A 214 12.08 -12.96 -17.36
C LYS A 214 11.17 -12.23 -16.38
N GLU A 215 10.13 -12.91 -15.89
CA GLU A 215 9.23 -12.36 -14.87
C GLU A 215 9.94 -12.18 -13.54
N ILE A 216 10.77 -13.15 -13.12
CA ILE A 216 11.58 -13.04 -11.90
C ILE A 216 12.59 -11.89 -12.02
N ALA A 217 13.29 -11.79 -13.16
CA ALA A 217 14.22 -10.70 -13.42
C ALA A 217 13.54 -9.32 -13.29
N LYS A 218 12.35 -9.15 -13.89
CA LYS A 218 11.56 -7.90 -13.73
C LYS A 218 11.21 -7.54 -12.28
N VAL A 219 11.19 -8.52 -11.37
CA VAL A 219 10.92 -8.27 -9.94
C VAL A 219 12.22 -8.03 -9.16
N LEU A 220 13.28 -8.79 -9.44
CA LEU A 220 14.49 -8.83 -8.62
C LEU A 220 15.63 -7.93 -9.12
N ASP A 221 15.64 -7.56 -10.41
CA ASP A 221 16.68 -6.73 -11.01
C ASP A 221 16.74 -5.37 -10.28
N GLY A 222 17.94 -5.04 -9.78
CA GLY A 222 18.18 -3.82 -9.01
C GLY A 222 17.52 -3.79 -7.62
N LYS A 223 16.92 -4.89 -7.15
CA LYS A 223 16.27 -5.02 -5.83
C LYS A 223 17.07 -5.77 -4.80
N LEU A 224 18.12 -6.46 -5.23
CA LEU A 224 19.07 -7.15 -4.37
C LEU A 224 20.40 -6.40 -4.46
N ALA A 225 20.99 -6.05 -3.32
CA ALA A 225 22.32 -5.47 -3.29
C ALA A 225 23.37 -6.51 -3.74
N ASP A 226 24.51 -6.03 -4.24
CA ASP A 226 25.64 -6.89 -4.53
C ASP A 226 26.09 -7.65 -3.27
N ASP A 227 26.59 -8.87 -3.44
CA ASP A 227 26.97 -9.82 -2.38
C ASP A 227 25.83 -10.32 -1.47
N SER A 228 24.57 -9.95 -1.75
CA SER A 228 23.42 -10.50 -1.05
C SER A 228 23.29 -12.01 -1.28
N THR A 229 22.74 -12.70 -0.27
CA THR A 229 22.49 -14.14 -0.32
C THR A 229 21.00 -14.40 -0.48
N LEU A 230 20.62 -14.79 -1.69
CA LEU A 230 19.26 -15.17 -2.02
C LEU A 230 18.98 -16.62 -1.57
N ILE A 231 17.94 -16.81 -0.77
CA ILE A 231 17.45 -18.11 -0.30
C ILE A 231 16.10 -18.36 -0.98
N THR A 232 16.01 -19.39 -1.82
CA THR A 232 14.76 -19.76 -2.51
C THR A 232 14.48 -21.25 -2.36
N ASP A 233 13.28 -21.65 -2.76
CA ASP A 233 12.96 -23.04 -3.05
C ASP A 233 13.76 -23.55 -4.29
N LYS A 234 13.51 -24.80 -4.70
CA LYS A 234 14.15 -25.41 -5.88
C LYS A 234 13.51 -25.02 -7.22
N HIS A 235 12.72 -23.95 -7.30
CA HIS A 235 12.11 -23.55 -8.56
C HIS A 235 13.19 -23.21 -9.62
N PRO A 236 13.18 -23.86 -10.81
CA PRO A 236 14.26 -23.72 -11.81
C PRO A 236 14.52 -22.29 -12.28
N SER A 237 13.47 -21.45 -12.30
CA SER A 237 13.57 -20.06 -12.74
C SER A 237 14.48 -19.21 -11.85
N TYR A 238 14.51 -19.43 -10.53
CA TYR A 238 15.44 -18.70 -9.63
C TYR A 238 16.89 -19.10 -9.89
N LYS A 239 17.17 -20.40 -10.11
CA LYS A 239 18.50 -20.87 -10.51
C LYS A 239 18.97 -20.20 -11.81
N ALA A 240 18.07 -20.10 -12.78
CA ALA A 240 18.39 -19.49 -14.07
C ALA A 240 18.59 -17.97 -13.98
N TYR A 241 17.91 -17.30 -13.05
CA TYR A 241 18.10 -15.87 -12.75
C TYR A 241 19.46 -15.60 -12.10
N VAL A 242 19.83 -16.37 -11.07
CA VAL A 242 21.11 -16.22 -10.36
C VAL A 242 22.29 -16.48 -11.29
N LYS A 243 22.17 -17.44 -12.23
CA LYS A 243 23.23 -17.72 -13.20
C LYS A 243 23.61 -16.48 -14.04
N ASP A 244 22.66 -15.58 -14.29
CA ASP A 244 22.89 -14.33 -15.04
C ASP A 244 23.35 -13.18 -14.13
N ASN A 245 23.30 -13.35 -12.81
CA ASN A 245 23.62 -12.32 -11.81
C ASN A 245 24.68 -12.87 -10.84
N PRO A 246 25.96 -12.95 -11.25
CA PRO A 246 27.02 -13.58 -10.48
C PRO A 246 27.36 -12.86 -9.17
N SER A 247 26.96 -11.59 -9.01
CA SER A 247 27.13 -10.85 -7.76
C SER A 247 26.21 -11.33 -6.63
N ILE A 248 25.22 -12.19 -6.92
CA ILE A 248 24.26 -12.70 -5.95
C ILE A 248 24.61 -14.15 -5.57
N LYS A 249 24.77 -14.40 -4.27
CA LYS A 249 24.96 -15.76 -3.74
C LYS A 249 23.62 -16.47 -3.67
N HIS A 250 23.55 -17.77 -3.99
CA HIS A 250 22.29 -18.53 -3.98
C HIS A 250 22.34 -19.78 -3.12
N LYS A 251 21.45 -19.82 -2.13
CA LYS A 251 21.19 -20.97 -1.27
C LYS A 251 19.81 -21.55 -1.63
N ARG A 252 19.73 -22.86 -1.84
CA ARG A 252 18.51 -23.56 -2.28
C ARG A 252 18.04 -24.55 -1.24
N LEU A 253 16.75 -24.48 -0.90
CA LEU A 253 16.12 -25.41 0.04
C LEU A 253 15.21 -26.41 -0.65
N LEU A 254 15.20 -27.64 -0.14
CA LEU A 254 14.16 -28.61 -0.46
C LEU A 254 12.86 -28.16 0.21
N ALA A 255 11.79 -27.98 -0.58
CA ALA A 255 10.50 -27.48 -0.07
C ALA A 255 9.96 -28.29 1.13
N LYS A 256 10.26 -29.59 1.18
CA LYS A 256 9.85 -30.50 2.27
C LYS A 256 10.65 -30.34 3.56
N ASP A 257 11.88 -29.84 3.48
CA ASP A 257 12.80 -29.82 4.62
C ASP A 257 12.64 -28.54 5.46
N HIS A 258 12.00 -27.48 4.90
CA HIS A 258 11.70 -26.15 5.47
C HIS A 258 12.91 -25.33 6.02
N VAL A 259 13.99 -26.02 6.39
CA VAL A 259 15.26 -25.59 6.95
C VAL A 259 16.35 -26.46 6.32
N ASP A 260 17.55 -25.92 6.10
CA ASP A 260 18.66 -26.72 5.61
C ASP A 260 19.12 -27.72 6.68
N LYS A 261 19.43 -28.96 6.26
CA LYS A 261 19.85 -30.03 7.18
C LYS A 261 21.26 -29.81 7.75
N LYS A 262 22.10 -29.06 7.04
CA LYS A 262 23.50 -28.78 7.41
C LYS A 262 23.64 -27.44 8.12
N ASP A 263 22.81 -26.46 7.76
CA ASP A 263 22.86 -25.12 8.34
C ASP A 263 21.46 -24.60 8.70
N LYS A 264 21.12 -24.68 9.99
CA LYS A 264 19.81 -24.26 10.51
C LYS A 264 19.52 -22.77 10.30
N SER A 265 20.53 -21.95 9.98
CA SER A 265 20.33 -20.53 9.66
C SER A 265 19.67 -20.32 8.30
N ILE A 266 19.65 -21.32 7.41
CA ILE A 266 19.05 -21.22 6.07
C ILE A 266 17.64 -21.80 6.10
N HIS A 267 16.63 -20.95 5.96
CA HIS A 267 15.22 -21.35 5.98
C HIS A 267 14.34 -20.35 5.22
N LEU A 268 13.11 -20.75 4.88
CA LEU A 268 12.08 -19.88 4.25
C LEU A 268 10.98 -19.45 5.24
N GLN A 269 11.22 -19.52 6.55
CA GLN A 269 10.19 -19.26 7.55
C GLN A 269 9.69 -17.80 7.54
N LYS A 270 10.54 -16.81 7.25
CA LYS A 270 10.10 -15.40 7.25
C LYS A 270 9.17 -15.13 6.09
N VAL A 271 9.52 -15.58 4.89
CA VAL A 271 8.65 -15.40 3.71
C VAL A 271 7.33 -16.16 3.87
N ASN A 272 7.36 -17.38 4.42
CA ASN A 272 6.16 -18.15 4.73
C ASN A 272 5.26 -17.45 5.78
N ASN A 273 5.86 -16.87 6.82
CA ASN A 273 5.13 -16.08 7.81
C ASN A 273 4.48 -14.85 7.16
N VAL A 274 5.22 -14.14 6.31
CA VAL A 274 4.69 -12.99 5.54
C VAL A 274 3.52 -13.42 4.66
N HIS A 275 3.58 -14.58 3.99
CA HIS A 275 2.45 -15.08 3.20
C HIS A 275 1.22 -15.38 4.06
N SER A 276 1.40 -15.98 5.23
CA SER A 276 0.32 -16.26 6.18
C SER A 276 -0.35 -14.96 6.67
N GLN A 277 0.46 -14.00 7.12
CA GLN A 277 0.00 -12.69 7.55
C GLN A 277 -0.69 -11.91 6.42
N LEU A 278 -0.13 -11.95 5.20
CA LEU A 278 -0.71 -11.32 4.02
C LEU A 278 -2.09 -11.92 3.68
N ARG A 279 -2.28 -13.24 3.78
CA ARG A 279 -3.61 -13.85 3.61
C ARG A 279 -4.58 -13.36 4.68
N GLY A 280 -4.14 -13.26 5.93
CA GLY A 280 -4.93 -12.69 7.03
C GLY A 280 -5.35 -11.25 6.74
N PHE A 281 -4.40 -10.40 6.32
CA PHE A 281 -4.63 -9.01 5.94
C PHE A 281 -5.62 -8.85 4.78
N LEU A 282 -5.54 -9.71 3.75
CA LEU A 282 -6.42 -9.63 2.57
C LEU A 282 -7.82 -10.18 2.82
N ARG A 283 -8.00 -11.05 3.83
CA ARG A 283 -9.26 -11.77 4.11
C ARG A 283 -10.47 -10.84 4.29
N PRO A 284 -10.42 -9.73 5.05
CA PRO A 284 -11.58 -8.86 5.26
C PRO A 284 -12.11 -8.21 3.97
N PHE A 285 -11.29 -8.10 2.92
CA PHE A 285 -11.68 -7.42 1.69
C PHE A 285 -12.49 -8.30 0.73
N ASN A 286 -12.67 -9.59 1.05
CA ASN A 286 -13.45 -10.55 0.27
C ASN A 286 -13.07 -10.51 -1.23
N GLY A 287 -11.77 -10.67 -1.48
CA GLY A 287 -11.17 -10.58 -2.82
C GLY A 287 -10.94 -9.13 -3.26
N VAL A 288 -9.66 -8.78 -3.39
CA VAL A 288 -9.20 -7.54 -4.04
C VAL A 288 -9.10 -7.79 -5.54
N SER A 289 -9.46 -6.80 -6.35
CA SER A 289 -9.24 -6.87 -7.81
C SER A 289 -7.74 -6.89 -8.11
N SER A 290 -7.29 -7.81 -8.94
CA SER A 290 -5.87 -8.00 -9.27
C SER A 290 -5.21 -6.73 -9.81
N LYS A 291 -6.00 -5.91 -10.52
CA LYS A 291 -5.62 -4.56 -10.96
C LYS A 291 -5.09 -3.65 -9.83
N TYR A 292 -5.67 -3.75 -8.64
CA TYR A 292 -5.29 -2.95 -7.48
C TYR A 292 -4.44 -3.72 -6.48
N LEU A 293 -4.16 -5.00 -6.71
CA LEU A 293 -3.51 -5.86 -5.74
C LEU A 293 -2.16 -5.28 -5.32
N GLN A 294 -1.37 -4.76 -6.25
CA GLN A 294 -0.08 -4.13 -5.94
C GLN A 294 -0.21 -3.01 -4.90
N ASN A 295 -1.25 -2.18 -4.98
CA ASN A 295 -1.47 -1.10 -4.02
C ASN A 295 -1.81 -1.63 -2.62
N TYR A 296 -2.49 -2.77 -2.52
CA TYR A 296 -2.73 -3.45 -1.24
C TYR A 296 -1.48 -4.17 -0.71
N LEU A 297 -0.62 -4.69 -1.59
CA LEU A 297 0.67 -5.25 -1.18
C LEU A 297 1.59 -4.16 -0.60
N ASN A 298 1.64 -3.00 -1.25
CA ASN A 298 2.38 -1.83 -0.75
C ASN A 298 1.79 -1.36 0.59
N TRP A 299 0.46 -1.41 0.74
CA TRP A 299 -0.20 -1.11 2.01
C TRP A 299 0.25 -2.05 3.14
N TYR A 300 0.21 -3.35 2.89
CA TYR A 300 0.68 -4.35 3.84
C TYR A 300 2.14 -4.11 4.22
N ALA A 301 3.02 -3.88 3.24
CA ALA A 301 4.44 -3.64 3.49
C ALA A 301 4.68 -2.38 4.33
N TYR A 302 3.94 -1.30 4.03
CA TYR A 302 4.08 -0.01 4.71
C TYR A 302 3.54 -0.03 6.15
N VAL A 303 2.41 -0.70 6.41
CA VAL A 303 1.83 -0.78 7.75
C VAL A 303 2.78 -1.45 8.73
N ASP A 304 3.41 -2.55 8.32
CA ASP A 304 4.39 -3.27 9.16
C ASP A 304 5.59 -2.38 9.52
N HIS A 305 6.00 -1.47 8.63
CA HIS A 305 7.09 -0.52 8.89
C HIS A 305 6.70 0.56 9.91
N ILE A 306 5.45 1.06 9.87
CA ILE A 306 5.00 2.18 10.71
C ILE A 306 4.37 1.77 12.05
N GLN A 307 3.97 0.51 12.23
CA GLN A 307 3.42 -0.01 13.49
C GLN A 307 4.39 0.15 14.68
N ASN A 308 5.69 0.28 14.40
CA ASN A 308 6.72 0.56 15.40
C ASN A 308 6.87 2.05 15.75
N SER A 309 6.08 2.94 15.16
CA SER A 309 6.14 4.40 15.39
C SER A 309 4.99 4.87 16.29
N LYS A 310 5.27 5.74 17.27
CA LYS A 310 4.25 6.34 18.15
C LYS A 310 3.31 7.33 17.42
N THR A 311 3.49 7.55 16.11
CA THR A 311 2.83 8.60 15.32
C THR A 311 2.32 8.09 13.96
N THR A 312 1.69 6.92 13.93
CA THR A 312 1.26 6.23 12.69
C THR A 312 0.44 7.11 11.76
N LEU A 313 -0.60 7.77 12.28
CA LEU A 313 -1.45 8.68 11.48
C LEU A 313 -0.70 9.87 10.90
N LYS A 314 0.21 10.48 11.67
CA LYS A 314 1.04 11.59 11.19
C LYS A 314 1.91 11.13 10.03
N GLN A 315 2.51 9.94 10.13
CA GLN A 315 3.31 9.35 9.06
C GLN A 315 2.48 9.07 7.81
N TRP A 316 1.25 8.58 7.93
CA TRP A 316 0.32 8.49 6.80
C TRP A 316 0.12 9.84 6.10
N PHE A 317 -0.16 10.90 6.87
CA PHE A 317 -0.33 12.24 6.30
C PHE A 317 0.92 12.77 5.61
N ILE A 318 2.09 12.62 6.23
CA ILE A 318 3.37 13.03 5.64
C ILE A 318 3.59 12.27 4.33
N THR A 319 3.44 10.94 4.34
CA THR A 319 3.58 10.08 3.16
C THR A 319 2.70 10.55 2.00
N MET A 320 1.42 10.77 2.27
CA MET A 320 0.46 11.24 1.27
C MET A 320 0.78 12.64 0.73
N LEU A 321 1.37 13.49 1.55
CA LEU A 321 1.74 14.87 1.22
C LEU A 321 3.04 14.96 0.43
N VAL A 322 4.00 14.08 0.68
CA VAL A 322 5.32 14.07 0.02
C VAL A 322 5.23 13.49 -1.39
N THR A 323 4.35 12.51 -1.63
CA THR A 323 4.23 11.90 -2.95
C THR A 323 3.58 12.84 -3.97
N ASP A 324 4.28 13.11 -5.08
CA ASP A 324 3.81 14.01 -6.15
C ASP A 324 3.12 13.30 -7.32
N GLN A 325 3.09 11.96 -7.33
CA GLN A 325 2.52 11.16 -8.42
C GLN A 325 1.24 10.39 -8.03
N ALA A 326 0.85 10.42 -6.75
CA ALA A 326 -0.25 9.63 -6.23
C ALA A 326 -1.57 9.87 -6.96
N TYR A 327 -1.91 11.14 -7.24
CA TYR A 327 -3.13 11.48 -7.98
C TYR A 327 -3.09 11.02 -9.44
N HIS A 328 -1.93 11.16 -10.10
CA HIS A 328 -1.76 10.73 -11.49
C HIS A 328 -1.85 9.21 -11.62
N LEU A 329 -1.22 8.47 -10.72
CA LEU A 329 -1.36 7.01 -10.63
C LEU A 329 -2.81 6.61 -10.39
N PHE A 330 -3.49 7.28 -9.46
CA PHE A 330 -4.91 7.08 -9.22
C PHE A 330 -5.76 7.34 -10.47
N GLU A 331 -5.53 8.43 -11.20
CA GLU A 331 -6.24 8.73 -12.45
C GLU A 331 -5.94 7.71 -13.54
N LEU A 332 -4.69 7.24 -13.69
CA LEU A 332 -4.38 6.13 -14.61
C LEU A 332 -5.18 4.88 -14.26
N PHE A 333 -5.28 4.55 -12.96
CA PHE A 333 -6.12 3.46 -12.51
C PHE A 333 -7.60 3.72 -12.79
N LYS A 334 -8.10 4.94 -12.57
CA LYS A 334 -9.50 5.33 -12.80
C LYS A 334 -9.86 5.35 -14.28
N GLN A 335 -9.00 5.86 -15.14
CA GLN A 335 -9.14 5.88 -16.60
C GLN A 335 -9.13 4.46 -17.17
N ASN A 336 -8.18 3.63 -16.73
CA ASN A 336 -8.19 2.19 -17.01
C ASN A 336 -9.34 1.45 -16.27
N ALA A 337 -10.10 2.12 -15.40
CA ALA A 337 -11.28 1.61 -14.68
C ALA A 337 -12.58 2.21 -15.23
N VAL A 338 -12.51 3.02 -16.30
CA VAL A 338 -13.70 3.68 -16.82
C VAL A 338 -14.71 2.60 -17.18
N LEU A 339 -15.89 2.74 -16.57
CA LEU A 339 -17.04 1.84 -16.54
C LEU A 339 -17.10 0.82 -15.38
N ILE A 340 -16.73 1.20 -14.15
CA ILE A 340 -17.29 0.60 -12.92
C ILE A 340 -18.59 1.36 -12.55
N ARG A 341 -19.75 0.87 -13.00
CA ARG A 341 -21.04 1.11 -12.35
C ARG A 341 -21.71 -0.25 -12.18
N THR A 342 -22.62 -0.33 -11.21
CA THR A 342 -23.30 -1.50 -10.60
C THR A 342 -22.49 -2.17 -9.50
#